data_AF-A7SPG6-F1
#
_entry.id   AF-A7SPG6-F1
#
_cell.length_a   1.000
_cell.length_b   1.000
_cell.length_c   1.000
_cell.angle_alpha   90.00
_cell.angle_beta   90.00
_cell.angle_gamma   90.00
#
_symmetry.space_group_name_H-M   'P 1'
#
loop_
_entity.id
_entity.type
_entity.pdbx_description
1 polymer ?
#
loop_
_entity_poly.entity_id
_entity_poly.type
_entity_poly.pdbx_seq_one_letter_code
_entity_poly.pdbx_strand_id
1 'polypeptide(L)'
;MEDRTRRIQMTRKAFLVRDIWSNRKRRMNLLHAVIDWITKRRQLLLRLLFLSSLILNATHNNAVVRYRSVRRFPRNVGWFQLVWSSYSDNRFKNTFRVSRTTFTFLLERIRPNLERDTVTETPIDSQYAFIDRVYNRRCCEGSM
;
A
#
# COMPACT_ATOMS: atom_id res chain seq x y z
N MET A 1 50.41 -15.23 -65.95
CA MET A 1 48.94 -15.11 -65.82
C MET A 1 48.39 -15.77 -64.55
N GLU A 2 48.94 -16.90 -64.08
CA GLU A 2 48.47 -17.62 -62.88
C GLU A 2 48.55 -16.83 -61.55
N ASP A 3 49.53 -15.94 -61.39
CA ASP A 3 49.67 -15.21 -60.12
C ASP A 3 48.54 -14.18 -59.92
N ARG A 4 47.98 -13.64 -61.02
CA ARG A 4 46.84 -12.71 -60.99
C ARG A 4 45.54 -13.43 -60.62
N THR A 5 45.34 -14.65 -61.12
CA THR A 5 44.16 -15.47 -60.78
C THR A 5 44.20 -15.96 -59.33
N ARG A 6 45.38 -16.31 -58.80
CA ARG A 6 45.56 -16.65 -57.38
C ARG A 6 45.24 -15.48 -56.45
N ARG A 7 45.70 -14.26 -56.76
CA ARG A 7 45.37 -13.06 -55.98
C ARG A 7 43.88 -12.75 -55.99
N ILE A 8 43.21 -12.85 -57.14
CA ILE A 8 41.76 -12.66 -57.26
C ILE A 8 40.97 -13.72 -56.45
N GLN A 9 41.46 -14.97 -56.41
CA GLN A 9 40.85 -16.00 -55.57
C GLN A 9 41.05 -15.74 -54.07
N MET A 10 42.23 -15.27 -53.66
CA MET A 10 42.52 -14.94 -52.26
C MET A 10 41.67 -13.75 -51.77
N THR A 11 41.50 -12.70 -52.57
CA THR A 11 40.68 -11.54 -52.20
C THR A 11 39.20 -11.91 -52.08
N ARG A 12 38.68 -12.77 -52.98
CA ARG A 12 37.31 -13.30 -52.87
C ARG A 12 37.10 -14.13 -51.61
N LYS A 13 38.04 -15.03 -51.30
CA LYS A 13 37.99 -15.83 -50.06
C LYS A 13 38.03 -14.95 -48.82
N ALA A 14 38.90 -13.94 -48.79
CA ALA A 14 38.98 -12.98 -47.68
C ALA A 14 37.69 -12.16 -47.53
N PHE A 15 37.07 -11.75 -48.63
CA PHE A 15 35.79 -11.04 -48.64
C PHE A 15 34.66 -11.90 -48.07
N LEU A 16 34.55 -13.17 -48.48
CA LEU A 16 33.54 -14.10 -47.98
C LEU A 16 33.71 -14.37 -46.47
N VAL A 17 34.94 -14.56 -46.00
CA VAL A 17 35.22 -14.74 -44.57
C VAL A 17 34.82 -13.50 -43.76
N ARG A 18 35.12 -12.30 -44.27
CA ARG A 18 34.72 -11.04 -43.65
C ARG A 18 33.19 -10.90 -43.59
N ASP A 19 32.50 -11.26 -44.65
CA ASP A 19 31.04 -11.19 -44.71
C ASP A 19 30.38 -12.18 -43.73
N ILE A 20 30.85 -13.43 -43.69
CA ILE A 20 30.43 -14.47 -42.73
C ILE A 20 30.64 -13.99 -41.29
N TRP A 21 31.81 -13.42 -40.99
CA TRP A 21 32.14 -12.92 -39.66
C TRP A 21 31.23 -11.74 -39.27
N SER A 22 30.99 -10.80 -40.20
CA SER A 22 30.14 -9.64 -39.95
C SER A 22 28.67 -10.03 -39.72
N ASN A 23 28.16 -11.01 -40.48
CA ASN A 23 26.81 -11.56 -40.29
C ASN A 23 26.69 -12.33 -38.98
N ARG A 24 27.71 -13.09 -38.57
CA ARG A 24 27.72 -13.78 -37.27
C ARG A 24 27.71 -12.78 -36.12
N LYS A 25 28.50 -11.71 -36.21
CA LYS A 25 28.52 -10.62 -35.21
C LYS A 25 27.17 -9.92 -35.10
N ARG A 26 26.52 -9.60 -36.23
CA ARG A 26 25.17 -9.03 -36.27
C ARG A 26 24.14 -9.93 -35.60
N ARG A 27 24.17 -11.24 -35.90
CA ARG A 27 23.27 -12.23 -35.28
C ARG A 27 23.45 -12.30 -33.76
N MET A 28 24.69 -12.34 -33.29
CA MET A 28 24.97 -12.35 -31.84
C MET A 28 24.44 -11.09 -31.15
N ASN A 29 24.65 -9.92 -31.75
CA ASN A 29 24.15 -8.66 -31.17
C ASN A 29 22.61 -8.62 -31.08
N LEU A 30 21.91 -9.13 -32.10
CA LEU A 30 20.45 -9.23 -32.07
C LEU A 30 19.98 -10.24 -31.01
N LEU A 31 20.62 -11.40 -30.91
CA LEU A 31 20.30 -12.40 -29.88
C LEU A 31 20.54 -11.83 -28.47
N HIS A 32 21.65 -11.14 -28.24
CA HIS A 32 21.92 -10.46 -26.97
C HIS A 32 20.85 -9.41 -26.65
N ALA A 33 20.49 -8.56 -27.60
CA ALA A 33 19.44 -7.56 -27.40
C ALA A 33 18.08 -8.18 -27.06
N VAL A 34 17.72 -9.28 -27.72
CA VAL A 34 16.47 -10.02 -27.44
C VAL A 34 16.51 -10.67 -26.05
N ILE A 35 17.61 -11.34 -25.70
CA ILE A 35 17.79 -11.97 -24.38
C ILE A 35 17.74 -10.90 -23.28
N ASP A 36 18.43 -9.77 -23.47
CA ASP A 36 18.42 -8.65 -22.52
C ASP A 36 17.02 -8.05 -22.37
N TRP A 37 16.25 -7.97 -23.44
CA TRP A 37 14.86 -7.51 -23.38
C TRP A 37 13.96 -8.50 -22.63
N ILE A 38 14.06 -9.80 -22.93
CA ILE A 38 13.27 -10.85 -22.27
C ILE A 38 13.61 -10.90 -20.77
N THR A 39 14.90 -10.84 -20.41
CA THR A 39 15.35 -10.89 -19.02
C THR A 39 14.87 -9.67 -18.23
N LYS A 40 14.98 -8.45 -18.79
CA LYS A 40 14.44 -7.22 -18.16
C LYS A 40 12.93 -7.30 -17.99
N ARG A 41 12.20 -7.77 -19.00
CA ARG A 41 10.74 -7.92 -18.93
C ARG A 41 10.34 -8.94 -17.85
N ARG A 42 11.04 -10.08 -17.78
CA ARG A 42 10.82 -11.09 -16.73
C ARG A 42 11.12 -10.54 -15.34
N GLN A 43 12.21 -9.81 -15.16
CA GLN A 43 12.55 -9.18 -13.89
C GLN A 43 11.49 -8.16 -13.45
N LEU A 44 10.95 -7.36 -14.37
CA LEU A 44 9.87 -6.43 -14.09
C LEU A 44 8.61 -7.16 -13.64
N LEU A 45 8.21 -8.22 -14.34
CA LEU A 45 7.06 -9.04 -13.95
C LEU A 45 7.25 -9.68 -12.58
N LEU A 46 8.42 -10.24 -12.29
CA LEU A 46 8.73 -10.81 -10.98
C LEU A 46 8.72 -9.75 -9.88
N ARG A 47 9.25 -8.54 -10.12
CA ARG A 47 9.17 -7.43 -9.16
C ARG A 47 7.73 -7.01 -8.92
N LEU A 48 6.90 -6.91 -9.96
CA LEU A 48 5.49 -6.57 -9.82
C LEU A 48 4.72 -7.65 -9.06
N LEU A 49 4.98 -8.93 -9.33
CA LEU A 49 4.38 -10.05 -8.60
C LEU A 49 4.83 -10.10 -7.13
N PHE A 50 6.10 -9.80 -6.87
CA PHE A 50 6.62 -9.70 -5.51
C PHE A 50 5.99 -8.53 -4.76
N LEU A 51 5.90 -7.36 -5.40
CA LEU A 51 5.23 -6.19 -4.82
C LEU A 51 3.74 -6.45 -4.61
N SER A 52 3.05 -7.09 -5.55
CA SER A 52 1.63 -7.41 -5.39
C SER A 52 1.40 -8.42 -4.26
N SER A 53 2.25 -9.44 -4.14
CA SER A 53 2.24 -10.37 -3.01
C SER A 53 2.54 -9.67 -1.69
N LEU A 54 3.53 -8.77 -1.66
CA LEU A 54 3.89 -8.01 -0.47
C LEU A 54 2.77 -7.05 -0.07
N ILE A 55 2.10 -6.40 -1.04
CA ILE A 55 0.92 -5.58 -0.80
C ILE A 55 -0.23 -6.45 -0.30
N LEU A 56 -0.47 -7.63 -0.88
CA LEU A 56 -1.54 -8.53 -0.45
C LEU A 56 -1.31 -9.05 0.98
N ASN A 57 -0.08 -9.46 1.30
CA ASN A 57 0.32 -9.85 2.64
C ASN A 57 0.26 -8.68 3.62
N ALA A 58 0.69 -7.48 3.21
CA ALA A 58 0.53 -6.29 4.01
C ALA A 58 -0.94 -5.95 4.20
N THR A 59 -1.83 -6.14 3.23
CA THR A 59 -3.26 -5.93 3.42
C THR A 59 -3.90 -7.01 4.27
N HIS A 60 -3.44 -8.26 4.22
CA HIS A 60 -3.94 -9.35 5.06
C HIS A 60 -3.49 -9.16 6.52
N ASN A 61 -2.22 -8.83 6.73
CA ASN A 61 -1.66 -8.60 8.07
C ASN A 61 -2.10 -7.24 8.66
N ASN A 62 -2.21 -6.20 7.82
CA ASN A 62 -2.77 -4.91 8.23
C ASN A 62 -4.30 -4.82 8.08
N ALA A 63 -5.00 -5.89 7.65
CA ALA A 63 -6.47 -5.95 7.75
C ALA A 63 -6.91 -5.91 9.23
N VAL A 64 -5.99 -6.25 10.14
CA VAL A 64 -6.18 -6.10 11.59
C VAL A 64 -5.98 -4.65 12.06
N VAL A 65 -5.29 -3.78 11.30
CA VAL A 65 -4.98 -2.40 11.75
C VAL A 65 -4.93 -1.41 10.58
N ARG A 66 -6.08 -1.19 9.92
CA ARG A 66 -6.29 0.09 9.19
C ARG A 66 -7.30 0.92 9.96
N TYR A 67 -6.81 1.64 10.98
CA TYR A 67 -7.52 2.78 11.56
C TYR A 67 -7.58 3.92 10.55
N ARG A 68 -8.38 3.78 9.50
CA ARG A 68 -8.98 4.93 8.81
C ARG A 68 -10.29 5.25 9.51
N SER A 69 -10.18 5.78 10.72
CA SER A 69 -11.19 6.68 11.24
C SER A 69 -10.47 7.75 12.04
N VAL A 70 -10.73 9.00 11.68
CA VAL A 70 -10.39 10.17 12.51
C VAL A 70 -11.25 10.18 13.80
N ARG A 71 -11.76 9.03 14.27
CA ARG A 71 -12.73 8.94 15.37
C ARG A 71 -12.55 7.78 16.34
N ARG A 72 -11.61 6.85 16.12
CA ARG A 72 -11.34 5.81 17.11
C ARG A 72 -9.92 5.96 17.65
N PHE A 73 -9.70 7.07 18.36
CA PHE A 73 -8.66 7.08 19.38
C PHE A 73 -9.02 5.93 20.34
N PRO A 74 -8.16 4.93 20.56
CA PRO A 74 -8.43 3.90 21.55
C PRO A 74 -8.56 4.62 22.90
N ARG A 75 -9.80 4.86 23.32
CA ARG A 75 -10.07 5.43 24.63
C ARG A 75 -9.58 4.38 25.60
N ASN A 76 -8.51 4.70 26.31
CA ASN A 76 -8.12 3.93 27.47
C ASN A 76 -9.25 4.11 28.49
N VAL A 77 -10.20 3.17 28.48
CA VAL A 77 -11.46 3.23 29.24
C VAL A 77 -11.16 3.45 30.73
N GLY A 78 -10.05 2.90 31.20
CA GLY A 78 -9.56 3.08 32.56
C GLY A 78 -8.79 4.38 32.82
N TRP A 79 -8.23 5.05 31.80
CA TRP A 79 -7.42 6.26 32.03
C TRP A 79 -8.25 7.38 32.66
N PHE A 80 -9.45 7.62 32.14
CA PHE A 80 -10.30 8.66 32.71
C PHE A 80 -10.61 8.31 34.18
N GLN A 81 -11.16 7.12 34.46
CA GLN A 81 -11.45 6.65 35.82
C GLN A 81 -10.25 6.71 36.77
N LEU A 82 -9.05 6.36 36.31
CA LEU A 82 -7.83 6.37 37.12
C LEU A 82 -7.33 7.80 37.39
N VAL A 83 -7.45 8.71 36.42
CA VAL A 83 -6.96 10.09 36.59
C VAL A 83 -7.78 10.87 37.61
N TRP A 84 -9.12 10.89 37.51
CA TRP A 84 -9.92 11.70 38.44
C TRP A 84 -10.15 11.03 39.80
N SER A 85 -9.98 9.71 39.92
CA SER A 85 -9.94 9.04 41.23
C SER A 85 -8.68 9.42 42.03
N SER A 86 -7.55 9.69 41.35
CA SER A 86 -6.31 10.13 42.01
C SER A 86 -6.31 11.59 42.50
N TYR A 87 -7.31 12.40 42.14
CA TYR A 87 -7.34 13.82 42.49
C TYR A 87 -7.89 14.04 43.90
N SER A 88 -7.24 14.91 44.68
CA SER A 88 -7.83 15.46 45.89
C SER A 88 -9.07 16.30 45.55
N ASP A 89 -10.01 16.46 46.49
CA ASP A 89 -11.25 17.21 46.21
C ASP A 89 -11.00 18.67 45.81
N ASN A 90 -9.96 19.31 46.36
CA ASN A 90 -9.56 20.65 45.97
C ASN A 90 -9.09 20.69 44.50
N ARG A 91 -8.22 19.73 44.11
CA ARG A 91 -7.72 19.62 42.73
C ARG A 91 -8.86 19.28 41.77
N PHE A 92 -9.75 18.39 42.18
CA PHE A 92 -10.93 17.99 41.41
C PHE A 92 -11.85 19.18 41.15
N LYS A 93 -12.20 19.93 42.22
CA LYS A 93 -13.04 21.12 42.14
C LYS A 93 -12.40 22.21 41.27
N ASN A 94 -11.09 22.41 41.35
CA ASN A 94 -10.40 23.38 40.50
C ASN A 94 -10.37 22.95 39.02
N THR A 95 -10.23 21.66 38.75
CA THR A 95 -10.14 21.13 37.37
C THR A 95 -11.50 21.10 36.68
N PHE A 96 -12.52 20.54 37.33
CA PHE A 96 -13.85 20.32 36.74
C PHE A 96 -14.86 21.42 37.10
N ARG A 97 -14.51 22.34 38.00
CA ARG A 97 -15.36 23.45 38.49
C ARG A 97 -16.65 22.98 39.17
N VAL A 98 -16.73 21.71 39.54
CA VAL A 98 -17.85 21.09 40.25
C VAL A 98 -17.32 20.18 41.35
N SER A 99 -18.16 19.89 42.35
CA SER A 99 -17.83 18.90 43.37
C SER A 99 -17.84 17.49 42.78
N ARG A 100 -17.15 16.54 43.42
CA ARG A 100 -17.10 15.14 43.01
C ARG A 100 -18.50 14.49 42.99
N THR A 101 -19.35 14.85 43.96
CA THR A 101 -20.73 14.36 44.04
C THR A 101 -21.56 14.87 42.86
N THR A 102 -21.49 16.18 42.58
CA THR A 102 -22.18 16.79 41.43
C THR A 102 -21.70 16.20 40.10
N PHE A 103 -20.40 16.00 39.94
CA PHE A 103 -19.85 15.38 38.74
C PHE A 103 -20.35 13.96 38.54
N THR A 104 -20.39 13.15 39.60
CA THR A 104 -20.87 11.76 39.54
C THR A 104 -22.35 11.71 39.17
N PHE A 105 -23.17 12.57 39.76
CA PHE A 105 -24.58 12.72 39.41
C PHE A 105 -24.78 13.07 37.93
N LEU A 106 -24.02 14.04 37.41
CA LEU A 106 -24.08 14.40 35.99
C LEU A 106 -23.63 13.24 35.10
N LEU A 107 -22.55 12.55 35.47
CA LEU A 107 -22.01 11.43 34.73
C LEU A 107 -23.02 10.27 34.62
N GLU A 108 -23.69 9.93 35.71
CA GLU A 108 -24.76 8.91 35.71
C GLU A 108 -25.93 9.30 34.79
N ARG A 109 -26.26 10.59 34.72
CA ARG A 109 -27.33 11.10 33.86
C ARG A 109 -27.01 11.01 32.37
N ILE A 110 -25.76 11.25 31.99
CA ILE A 110 -25.31 11.25 30.58
C ILE A 110 -24.75 9.90 30.12
N ARG A 111 -24.40 8.99 31.05
CA ARG A 111 -23.85 7.66 30.75
C ARG A 111 -24.67 6.88 29.72
N PRO A 112 -26.01 6.80 29.81
CA PRO A 112 -26.82 6.10 28.81
C PRO A 112 -26.71 6.68 27.39
N ASN A 113 -26.49 7.99 27.27
CA ASN A 113 -26.33 8.65 25.98
C ASN A 113 -24.91 8.45 25.42
N LEU A 114 -23.90 8.40 26.30
CA LEU A 114 -22.52 8.12 25.93
C LEU A 114 -22.29 6.65 25.51
N GLU A 115 -23.01 5.71 26.12
CA GLU A 115 -22.88 4.29 25.83
C GLU A 115 -23.60 3.86 24.53
N ARG A 116 -24.65 4.60 24.11
CA ARG A 116 -25.42 4.29 22.90
C ARG A 116 -24.64 4.48 21.59
N ASP A 117 -23.61 5.32 21.55
CA ASP A 117 -22.75 5.50 20.38
C ASP A 117 -21.76 4.33 20.15
N THR A 118 -21.76 3.30 21.02
CA THR A 118 -20.88 2.14 20.92
C THR A 118 -21.58 0.88 20.39
N VAL A 119 -22.89 0.92 20.19
CA VAL A 119 -23.68 -0.23 19.75
C VAL A 119 -23.70 -0.29 18.22
N THR A 120 -22.88 -1.19 17.69
CA THR A 120 -23.01 -1.86 16.39
C THR A 120 -23.05 -0.98 15.15
N GLU A 121 -21.92 -0.40 14.76
CA GLU A 121 -21.58 -0.50 13.34
C GLU A 121 -21.16 -1.95 13.13
N THR A 122 -22.02 -2.77 12.53
CA THR A 122 -21.60 -4.06 11.99
C THR A 122 -20.37 -3.80 11.12
N PRO A 123 -19.26 -4.55 11.29
CA PRO A 123 -18.13 -4.39 10.40
C PRO A 123 -18.66 -4.58 8.98
N ILE A 124 -18.53 -3.55 8.13
CA ILE A 124 -18.89 -3.64 6.72
C ILE A 124 -18.10 -4.84 6.20
N ASP A 125 -18.82 -5.90 5.85
CA ASP A 125 -18.19 -7.09 5.29
C ASP A 125 -17.38 -6.63 4.07
N SER A 126 -16.14 -7.12 3.98
CA SER A 126 -15.10 -6.62 3.07
C SER A 126 -15.57 -6.58 1.60
N GLN A 127 -16.58 -7.39 1.27
CA GLN A 127 -17.22 -7.48 -0.05
C GLN A 127 -18.07 -6.25 -0.40
N TYR A 128 -18.63 -5.55 0.57
CA TYR A 128 -19.51 -4.37 0.35
C TYR A 128 -18.80 -3.03 0.55
N ALA A 129 -17.55 -3.03 1.05
CA ALA A 129 -16.76 -1.82 1.30
C ALA A 129 -16.42 -1.02 0.02
N PHE A 130 -16.50 -1.65 -1.16
CA PHE A 130 -16.36 -0.96 -2.45
C PHE A 130 -17.64 -0.20 -2.83
N ILE A 131 -18.80 -0.81 -2.62
CA ILE A 131 -20.11 -0.22 -2.96
C ILE A 131 -20.35 1.02 -2.11
N ASP A 132 -20.05 0.96 -0.81
CA ASP A 132 -20.25 2.09 0.10
C ASP A 132 -19.33 3.28 -0.23
N ARG A 133 -18.10 3.00 -0.68
CA ARG A 133 -17.16 4.04 -1.14
C ARG A 133 -17.60 4.71 -2.44
N VAL A 134 -18.25 3.97 -3.34
CA VAL A 134 -18.80 4.51 -4.60
C VAL A 134 -20.11 5.26 -4.36
N TYR A 135 -20.94 4.79 -3.42
CA TYR A 135 -22.21 5.43 -3.07
C TYR A 135 -21.99 6.78 -2.36
N ASN A 136 -21.11 6.81 -1.34
CA ASN A 136 -20.80 8.05 -0.61
C ASN A 136 -20.08 9.11 -1.47
N ARG A 137 -19.30 8.70 -2.47
CA ARG A 137 -18.65 9.66 -3.39
C ARG A 137 -19.68 10.41 -4.25
N ARG A 138 -20.77 9.74 -4.60
CA ARG A 138 -21.84 10.32 -5.43
C ARG A 138 -22.73 11.29 -4.63
N CYS A 139 -22.86 11.11 -3.32
CA CYS A 139 -23.60 12.04 -2.46
C CYS A 139 -22.86 13.36 -2.18
N CYS A 140 -21.52 13.37 -2.24
CA CYS A 140 -20.73 14.60 -2.06
C CYS A 140 -20.54 15.42 -3.35
N GLU A 141 -20.83 14.86 -4.53
CA GLU A 141 -20.70 15.57 -5.82
C GLU A 141 -22.02 16.23 -6.27
N GLY A 142 -23.12 16.08 -5.53
CA GLY A 142 -24.45 16.61 -5.88
C GLY A 142 -24.97 17.78 -5.03
N SER A 143 -24.10 18.50 -4.31
CA SER A 143 -24.48 19.67 -3.51
C SER A 143 -23.51 20.83 -3.70
N MET A 144 -23.30 21.21 -4.96
CA MET A 144 -22.80 22.52 -5.36
C MET A 144 -23.62 23.04 -6.52
#